data_AF-A0A257ASU5-F1
#
_entry.id   AF-A0A257ASU5-F1
#
_cell.length_a   1.000
_cell.length_b   1.000
_cell.length_c   1.000
_cell.angle_alpha   90.00
_cell.angle_beta   90.00
_cell.angle_gamma   90.00
#
_symmetry.space_group_name_H-M   'P 1'
#
loop_
_entity.id
_entity.type
_entity.pdbx_description
1 polymer ?
#
loop_
_entity_poly.entity_id
_entity_poly.type
_entity_poly.pdbx_seq_one_letter_code
_entity_poly.pdbx_strand_id
1 'polypeptide(L)'
;MSKIILLKIFEDIRPRFRSRTSRGSYLQEFEVVKRSNPEPITLEKLAEYVESLNQRFPEREFYLTEKVIDGKRFIILTQKSKPEGAIKKLEREIERVKKRREKLLERLNRLETEIERIKAKRKEIAKKLERYARLPRIIRFLLKPFENRLRLKDADLEGDHLRLIYRYNNLSRKAGQLGDKIRELEMELIETKRKGVKGVIPLYFDLEAQEVYIPKSVWQRKRKNATYVIHRTLGALGMATTKYVKTVGRVMRI
;
A
#
# COMPACT_ATOMS: atom_id res chain seq x y z
N MET A 1 -29.04 -5.95 -22.79
CA MET A 1 -27.92 -5.12 -22.26
C MET A 1 -28.40 -3.69 -22.14
N SER A 2 -28.17 -3.00 -21.02
CA SER A 2 -28.54 -1.59 -20.88
C SER A 2 -27.83 -0.73 -21.92
N LYS A 3 -28.56 0.15 -22.61
CA LYS A 3 -27.99 1.11 -23.57
C LYS A 3 -26.86 1.92 -22.89
N ILE A 4 -25.66 1.92 -23.49
CA ILE A 4 -24.52 2.69 -22.98
C ILE A 4 -24.74 4.14 -23.42
N ILE A 5 -24.98 5.03 -22.46
CA ILE A 5 -25.07 6.47 -22.72
C ILE A 5 -23.67 7.07 -22.55
N LEU A 6 -23.14 7.64 -23.63
CA LEU A 6 -21.86 8.36 -23.64
C LEU A 6 -22.09 9.85 -23.38
N LEU A 7 -21.23 10.45 -22.57
CA LEU A 7 -21.17 11.89 -22.33
C LEU A 7 -19.91 12.44 -23.01
N LYS A 8 -20.09 13.45 -23.84
CA LYS A 8 -19.00 14.16 -24.51
C LYS A 8 -18.25 15.03 -23.51
N ILE A 9 -16.94 14.84 -23.45
CA ILE A 9 -16.07 15.59 -22.55
C ILE A 9 -15.97 17.03 -23.07
N PHE A 10 -16.04 18.01 -22.15
CA PHE A 10 -16.07 19.47 -22.38
C PHE A 10 -17.43 20.06 -22.77
N GLU A 11 -18.30 19.29 -23.43
CA GLU A 11 -19.66 19.75 -23.77
C GLU A 11 -20.68 19.31 -22.71
N ASP A 12 -20.86 18.00 -22.54
CA ASP A 12 -21.84 17.46 -21.58
C ASP A 12 -21.33 17.53 -20.14
N ILE A 13 -20.00 17.50 -19.95
CA ILE A 13 -19.38 17.51 -18.63
C ILE A 13 -18.22 18.51 -18.55
N ARG A 14 -18.11 19.13 -17.37
CA ARG A 14 -17.03 20.04 -17.00
C ARG A 14 -16.20 19.42 -15.86
N PRO A 15 -15.10 18.72 -16.17
CA PRO A 15 -14.29 18.06 -15.14
C PRO A 15 -13.58 19.11 -14.28
N ARG A 16 -13.82 19.05 -12.96
CA ARG A 16 -13.20 19.96 -11.99
C ARG A 16 -12.51 19.19 -10.89
N PHE A 17 -11.31 19.61 -10.54
CA PHE A 17 -10.55 19.02 -9.44
C PHE A 17 -9.96 20.10 -8.55
N ARG A 18 -9.66 19.72 -7.31
CA ARG A 18 -9.00 20.58 -6.34
C ARG A 18 -7.56 20.14 -6.16
N SER A 19 -6.64 21.09 -6.17
CA SER A 19 -5.23 20.84 -5.89
C SER A 19 -4.68 21.87 -4.91
N ARG A 20 -3.67 21.48 -4.14
CA ARG A 20 -2.92 22.43 -3.32
C ARG A 20 -1.97 23.22 -4.20
N THR A 21 -1.75 24.48 -3.84
CA THR A 21 -0.67 25.31 -4.43
C THR A 21 0.69 24.66 -4.20
N SER A 22 1.72 25.04 -4.98
CA SER A 22 3.10 24.59 -4.79
C SER A 22 3.62 24.79 -3.36
N ARG A 23 3.28 25.91 -2.71
CA ARG A 23 3.61 26.20 -1.31
C ARG A 23 2.70 25.51 -0.28
N GLY A 24 1.73 24.71 -0.73
CA GLY A 24 0.78 23.99 0.12
C GLY A 24 -0.20 24.86 0.93
N SER A 25 -0.15 26.18 0.79
CA SER A 25 -0.89 27.12 1.65
C SER A 25 -2.36 27.27 1.28
N TYR A 26 -2.73 27.07 0.01
CA TYR A 26 -4.09 27.23 -0.47
C TYR A 26 -4.58 25.99 -1.20
N LEU A 27 -5.87 25.72 -1.07
CA LEU A 27 -6.61 24.79 -1.91
C LEU A 27 -7.25 25.57 -3.05
N GLN A 28 -6.92 25.21 -4.28
CA GLN A 28 -7.42 25.85 -5.50
C GLN A 28 -8.27 24.86 -6.30
N GLU A 29 -9.28 25.38 -6.98
CA GLU A 29 -10.14 24.62 -7.88
C GLU A 29 -9.75 24.93 -9.34
N PHE A 30 -9.59 23.86 -10.11
CA PHE A 30 -9.23 23.90 -11.52
C PHE A 30 -10.28 23.18 -12.35
N GLU A 31 -10.53 23.68 -13.55
CA GLU A 31 -11.37 23.06 -14.57
C GLU A 31 -10.50 22.55 -15.71
N VAL A 32 -10.74 21.32 -16.15
CA VAL A 32 -10.09 20.76 -17.34
C VAL A 32 -10.86 21.27 -18.55
N VAL A 33 -10.18 22.00 -19.42
CA VAL A 33 -10.76 22.64 -20.61
C VAL A 33 -10.03 22.17 -21.87
N LYS A 34 -10.76 22.14 -23.00
CA LYS A 34 -10.17 21.85 -24.32
C LYS A 34 -9.17 22.97 -24.68
N ARG A 35 -8.03 22.61 -25.27
CA ARG A 35 -7.10 23.59 -25.84
C ARG A 35 -7.74 24.27 -27.05
N SER A 36 -7.36 25.52 -27.33
CA SER A 36 -7.83 26.26 -28.51
C SER A 36 -7.40 25.63 -29.83
N ASN A 37 -6.16 25.13 -29.88
CA ASN A 37 -5.62 24.38 -31.01
C ASN A 37 -5.08 23.03 -30.50
N PRO A 38 -5.96 22.03 -30.27
CA PRO A 38 -5.54 20.73 -29.78
C PRO A 38 -4.81 19.97 -30.90
N GLU A 39 -3.78 19.23 -30.53
CA GLU A 39 -3.16 18.31 -31.48
C GLU A 39 -4.16 17.22 -31.90
N PRO A 40 -4.19 16.82 -33.18
CA PRO A 40 -5.00 15.69 -33.61
C PRO A 40 -4.59 14.42 -32.86
N ILE A 41 -5.59 13.69 -32.37
CA ILE A 41 -5.42 12.35 -31.84
C ILE A 41 -5.44 11.38 -33.01
N THR A 42 -4.36 10.64 -33.13
CA THR A 42 -4.27 9.51 -34.07
C THR A 42 -4.22 8.20 -33.31
N LEU A 43 -4.42 7.09 -34.02
CA LEU A 43 -4.33 5.76 -33.42
C LEU A 43 -2.90 5.49 -32.92
N GLU A 44 -1.89 5.97 -33.63
CA GLU A 44 -0.48 5.83 -33.28
C GLU A 44 -0.18 6.53 -31.96
N LYS A 45 -0.62 7.79 -31.80
CA LYS A 45 -0.47 8.52 -30.52
C LYS A 45 -1.13 7.80 -29.35
N LEU A 46 -2.32 7.21 -29.57
CA LEU A 46 -2.98 6.43 -28.54
C LEU A 46 -2.19 5.16 -28.20
N ALA A 47 -1.62 4.49 -29.19
CA ALA A 47 -0.80 3.29 -28.99
C ALA A 47 0.50 3.61 -28.23
N GLU A 48 1.23 4.65 -28.64
CA GLU A 48 2.43 5.15 -27.94
C GLU A 48 2.11 5.54 -26.49
N TYR A 49 0.98 6.20 -26.27
CA TYR A 49 0.55 6.57 -24.93
C TYR A 49 0.26 5.33 -24.06
N VAL A 50 -0.41 4.31 -24.61
CA VAL A 50 -0.64 3.04 -23.92
C VAL A 50 0.67 2.31 -23.59
N GLU A 51 1.64 2.32 -24.51
CA GLU A 51 2.97 1.76 -24.25
C GLU A 51 3.66 2.48 -23.09
N SER A 52 3.69 3.82 -23.11
CA SER A 52 4.24 4.63 -22.02
C SER A 52 3.54 4.36 -20.68
N LEU A 53 2.22 4.17 -20.70
CA LEU A 53 1.46 3.81 -19.49
C LEU A 53 1.86 2.43 -18.97
N ASN A 54 2.05 1.44 -19.84
CA ASN A 54 2.46 0.09 -19.45
C ASN A 54 3.92 0.03 -18.99
N GLN A 55 4.80 0.87 -19.51
CA GLN A 55 6.16 1.03 -18.98
C GLN A 55 6.16 1.62 -17.55
N ARG A 56 5.32 2.62 -17.29
CA ARG A 56 5.22 3.30 -15.98
C ARG A 56 4.44 2.50 -14.94
N PHE A 57 3.42 1.78 -15.38
CA PHE A 57 2.47 1.04 -14.52
C PHE A 57 2.21 -0.36 -15.11
N PRO A 58 3.24 -1.21 -15.17
CA PRO A 58 3.15 -2.52 -15.82
C PRO A 58 2.10 -3.42 -15.16
N GLU A 59 1.78 -3.20 -13.88
CA GLU A 59 0.78 -3.97 -13.16
C GLU A 59 -0.66 -3.68 -13.58
N ARG A 60 -0.94 -2.65 -14.39
CA ARG A 60 -2.30 -2.25 -14.74
C ARG A 60 -2.78 -2.79 -16.09
N GLU A 61 -1.86 -3.13 -16.99
CA GLU A 61 -2.14 -3.71 -18.31
C GLU A 61 -3.19 -2.88 -19.10
N PHE A 62 -2.80 -1.67 -19.48
CA PHE A 62 -3.57 -0.80 -20.35
C PHE A 62 -3.62 -1.34 -21.78
N TYR A 63 -4.74 -1.14 -22.45
CA TYR A 63 -4.93 -1.58 -23.83
C TYR A 63 -5.93 -0.68 -24.56
N LEU A 64 -5.87 -0.74 -25.90
CA LEU A 64 -6.87 -0.19 -26.79
C LEU A 64 -7.80 -1.29 -27.28
N THR A 65 -9.08 -0.98 -27.43
CA THR A 65 -10.05 -1.87 -28.07
C THR A 65 -11.02 -1.03 -28.89
N GLU A 66 -11.62 -1.64 -29.90
CA GLU A 66 -12.57 -0.97 -30.76
C GLU A 66 -14.00 -1.37 -30.41
N LYS A 67 -14.93 -0.41 -30.47
CA LYS A 67 -16.35 -0.71 -30.31
C LYS A 67 -17.20 0.20 -31.16
N VAL A 68 -18.19 -0.39 -31.82
CA VAL A 68 -19.24 0.35 -32.52
C VAL A 68 -20.41 0.58 -31.55
N ILE A 69 -20.83 1.83 -31.40
CA ILE A 69 -21.98 2.24 -30.57
C ILE A 69 -22.84 3.18 -31.41
N ASP A 70 -24.12 2.84 -31.56
CA ASP A 70 -25.09 3.63 -32.33
C ASP A 70 -24.57 3.98 -33.75
N GLY A 71 -23.89 3.02 -34.41
CA GLY A 71 -23.34 3.17 -35.77
C GLY A 71 -22.01 3.91 -35.86
N LYS A 72 -21.50 4.49 -34.75
CA LYS A 72 -20.19 5.17 -34.71
C LYS A 72 -19.10 4.28 -34.15
N ARG A 73 -17.90 4.35 -34.74
CA ARG A 73 -16.71 3.61 -34.31
C ARG A 73 -15.94 4.39 -33.24
N PHE A 74 -15.65 3.75 -32.12
CA PHE A 74 -14.84 4.33 -31.05
C PHE A 74 -13.61 3.47 -30.76
N ILE A 75 -12.47 4.14 -30.57
CA ILE A 75 -11.29 3.53 -29.95
C ILE A 75 -11.35 3.77 -28.44
N ILE A 76 -11.33 2.71 -27.65
CA ILE A 76 -11.48 2.75 -26.21
C ILE A 76 -10.12 2.54 -25.55
N LEU A 77 -9.66 3.54 -24.81
CA LEU A 77 -8.54 3.37 -23.89
C LEU A 77 -9.06 2.91 -22.53
N THR A 78 -8.61 1.74 -22.08
CA THR A 78 -8.99 1.14 -20.80
C THR A 78 -7.85 0.30 -20.24
N GLN A 79 -8.09 -0.39 -19.12
CA GLN A 79 -7.15 -1.31 -18.49
C GLN A 79 -7.83 -2.64 -18.19
N LYS A 80 -7.06 -3.73 -18.07
CA LYS A 80 -7.63 -5.04 -17.72
C LYS A 80 -8.29 -4.96 -16.35
N SER A 81 -9.47 -5.58 -16.24
CA SER A 81 -10.15 -5.70 -14.95
C SER A 81 -9.34 -6.56 -13.99
N LYS A 82 -8.70 -7.63 -14.47
CA LYS A 82 -7.85 -8.52 -13.67
C LYS A 82 -6.45 -8.59 -14.28
N PRO A 83 -5.61 -7.58 -14.04
CA PRO A 83 -4.25 -7.60 -14.58
C PRO A 83 -3.41 -8.62 -13.81
N GLU A 84 -2.76 -9.49 -14.56
CA GLU A 84 -1.88 -10.54 -14.05
C GLU A 84 -0.66 -9.93 -13.34
N GLY A 85 -0.17 -8.79 -13.85
CA GLY A 85 0.93 -8.04 -13.25
C GLY A 85 0.65 -7.60 -11.81
N ALA A 86 -0.57 -7.10 -11.52
CA ALA A 86 -0.95 -6.72 -10.15
C ALA A 86 -1.07 -7.93 -9.24
N ILE A 87 -1.67 -9.01 -9.73
CA ILE A 87 -1.80 -10.28 -9.00
C ILE A 87 -0.42 -10.82 -8.62
N LYS A 88 0.48 -10.91 -9.60
CA LYS A 88 1.86 -11.39 -9.39
C LYS A 88 2.65 -10.50 -8.44
N LYS A 89 2.42 -9.18 -8.49
CA LYS A 89 3.05 -8.22 -7.56
C LYS A 89 2.58 -8.44 -6.12
N LEU A 90 1.27 -8.61 -5.91
CA LEU A 90 0.70 -8.91 -4.59
C LEU A 90 1.21 -10.25 -4.06
N GLU A 91 1.22 -11.30 -4.88
CA GLU A 91 1.76 -12.62 -4.51
C GLU A 91 3.23 -12.54 -4.08
N ARG A 92 4.06 -11.79 -4.83
CA ARG A 92 5.46 -11.54 -4.46
C ARG A 92 5.60 -10.75 -3.17
N GLU A 93 4.72 -9.78 -2.91
CA GLU A 93 4.76 -9.01 -1.66
C GLU A 93 4.38 -9.89 -0.46
N ILE A 94 3.31 -10.67 -0.58
CA ILE A 94 2.88 -11.64 0.43
C ILE A 94 4.03 -12.58 0.77
N GLU A 95 4.69 -13.15 -0.25
CA GLU A 95 5.79 -14.07 -0.06
C GLU A 95 6.99 -13.42 0.66
N ARG A 96 7.34 -12.18 0.30
CA ARG A 96 8.38 -11.42 1.00
C ARG A 96 8.04 -11.16 2.46
N VAL A 97 6.79 -10.84 2.76
CA VAL A 97 6.34 -10.59 4.14
C VAL A 97 6.30 -11.89 4.94
N LYS A 98 5.87 -13.01 4.35
CA LYS A 98 5.92 -14.35 4.95
C LYS A 98 7.34 -14.74 5.34
N LYS A 99 8.31 -14.62 4.43
CA LYS A 99 9.74 -14.87 4.73
C LYS A 99 10.29 -13.98 5.84
N ARG A 100 9.88 -12.71 5.91
CA ARG A 100 10.29 -11.81 6.99
C ARG A 100 9.70 -12.24 8.34
N ARG A 101 8.43 -12.65 8.36
CA ARG A 101 7.76 -13.16 9.56
C ARG A 101 8.40 -14.45 10.05
N GLU A 102 8.71 -15.38 9.15
CA GLU A 102 9.39 -16.64 9.47
C GLU A 102 10.74 -16.40 10.16
N LYS A 103 11.58 -15.52 9.60
CA LYS A 103 12.85 -15.13 10.23
C LYS A 103 12.68 -14.51 11.62
N LEU A 104 11.56 -13.81 11.88
CA LEU A 104 11.27 -13.29 13.21
C LEU A 104 10.85 -14.40 14.17
N LEU A 105 10.05 -15.37 13.71
CA LEU A 105 9.64 -16.53 14.50
C LEU A 105 10.84 -17.39 14.88
N GLU A 106 11.77 -17.64 13.95
CA GLU A 106 13.03 -18.34 14.26
C GLU A 106 13.84 -17.63 15.36
N ARG A 107 13.91 -16.30 15.31
CA ARG A 107 14.59 -15.49 16.34
C ARG A 107 13.87 -15.56 17.67
N LEU A 108 12.53 -15.58 17.67
CA LEU A 108 11.73 -15.73 18.88
C LEU A 108 11.98 -17.09 19.54
N ASN A 109 12.01 -18.18 18.78
CA ASN A 109 12.30 -19.52 19.31
C ASN A 109 13.69 -19.60 19.95
N ARG A 110 14.70 -18.94 19.36
CA ARG A 110 16.05 -18.85 19.96
C ARG A 110 16.03 -18.09 21.28
N LEU A 111 15.35 -16.94 21.33
CA LEU A 111 15.23 -16.16 22.56
C LEU A 111 14.47 -16.92 23.65
N GLU A 112 13.43 -17.66 23.29
CA GLU A 112 12.69 -18.51 24.22
C GLU A 112 13.60 -19.58 24.84
N THR A 113 14.42 -20.23 24.02
CA THR A 113 15.42 -21.20 24.50
C THR A 113 16.44 -20.55 25.43
N GLU A 114 16.91 -19.33 25.12
CA GLU A 114 17.83 -18.58 25.98
C GLU A 114 17.19 -18.20 27.32
N ILE A 115 15.94 -17.74 27.30
CA ILE A 115 15.15 -17.41 28.49
C ILE A 115 15.03 -18.64 29.39
N GLU A 116 14.68 -19.80 28.83
CA GLU A 116 14.55 -21.05 29.61
C GLU A 116 15.90 -21.50 30.20
N ARG A 117 17.00 -21.35 29.46
CA ARG A 117 18.35 -21.60 29.99
C ARG A 117 18.69 -20.69 31.17
N ILE A 118 18.34 -19.40 31.10
CA ILE A 118 18.56 -18.46 32.20
C ILE A 118 17.70 -18.85 33.42
N LYS A 119 16.41 -19.15 33.21
CA LYS A 119 15.52 -19.62 34.29
C LYS A 119 16.06 -20.86 34.98
N ALA A 120 16.55 -21.84 34.21
CA ALA A 120 17.16 -23.06 34.76
C ALA A 120 18.39 -22.74 35.62
N LYS A 121 19.31 -21.89 35.13
CA LYS A 121 20.49 -21.45 35.89
C LYS A 121 20.12 -20.73 37.18
N ARG A 122 19.15 -19.82 37.14
CA ARG A 122 18.63 -19.13 38.34
C ARG A 122 18.07 -20.13 39.35
N LYS A 123 17.28 -21.12 38.89
CA LYS A 123 16.73 -22.19 39.73
C LYS A 123 17.83 -23.02 40.41
N GLU A 124 18.93 -23.30 39.71
CA GLU A 124 20.09 -23.98 40.30
C GLU A 124 20.80 -23.13 41.36
N ILE A 125 20.99 -21.82 41.09
CA ILE A 125 21.61 -20.90 42.06
C ILE A 125 20.72 -20.78 43.30
N ALA A 126 19.41 -20.63 43.13
CA ALA A 126 18.44 -20.60 44.22
C ALA A 126 18.52 -21.85 45.09
N LYS A 127 18.58 -23.05 44.49
CA LYS A 127 18.79 -24.31 45.23
C LYS A 127 20.11 -24.32 46.00
N LYS A 128 21.20 -23.80 45.43
CA LYS A 128 22.50 -23.69 46.13
C LYS A 128 22.42 -22.73 47.31
N LEU A 129 21.82 -21.56 47.13
CA LEU A 129 21.60 -20.58 48.20
C LEU A 129 20.75 -21.15 49.33
N GLU A 130 19.70 -21.91 49.01
CA GLU A 130 18.87 -22.60 49.98
C GLU A 130 19.66 -23.64 50.79
N ARG A 131 20.53 -24.42 50.13
CA ARG A 131 21.44 -25.35 50.83
C ARG A 131 22.37 -24.62 51.80
N TYR A 132 22.96 -23.49 51.39
CA TYR A 132 23.82 -22.69 52.28
C TYR A 132 23.05 -22.12 53.48
N ALA A 133 21.80 -21.71 53.28
CA ALA A 133 20.94 -21.18 54.34
C ALA A 133 20.66 -22.22 55.45
N ARG A 134 20.66 -23.51 55.11
CA ARG A 134 20.42 -24.64 56.04
C ARG A 134 21.67 -25.08 56.82
N LEU A 135 22.85 -24.56 56.51
CA LEU A 135 24.10 -24.94 57.20
C LEU A 135 24.22 -24.32 58.60
N PRO A 136 24.96 -24.95 59.53
CA PRO A 136 25.29 -24.37 60.83
C PRO A 136 25.93 -22.99 60.73
N ARG A 137 25.66 -22.10 61.70
CA ARG A 137 26.08 -20.67 61.68
C ARG A 137 27.57 -20.47 61.38
N ILE A 138 28.44 -21.30 61.98
CA ILE A 138 29.91 -21.20 61.83
C ILE A 138 30.33 -21.49 60.38
N ILE A 139 29.79 -22.55 59.78
CA ILE A 139 30.07 -22.93 58.38
C ILE A 139 29.50 -21.88 57.42
N ARG A 140 28.30 -21.36 57.70
CA ARG A 140 27.69 -20.28 56.91
C ARG A 140 28.51 -19.00 56.93
N PHE A 141 29.11 -18.65 58.08
CA PHE A 141 29.99 -17.49 58.20
C PHE A 141 31.22 -17.62 57.29
N LEU A 142 31.87 -18.78 57.29
CA LEU A 142 33.01 -19.06 56.41
C LEU A 142 32.66 -19.03 54.92
N LEU A 143 31.43 -19.42 54.57
CA LEU A 143 30.96 -19.48 53.18
C LEU A 143 30.28 -18.19 52.69
N LYS A 144 30.16 -17.16 53.54
CA LYS A 144 29.50 -15.88 53.20
C LYS A 144 30.05 -15.21 51.92
N PRO A 145 31.37 -15.22 51.63
CA PRO A 145 31.87 -14.68 50.35
C PRO A 145 31.33 -15.44 49.13
N PHE A 146 31.15 -16.76 49.23
CA PHE A 146 30.59 -17.59 48.16
C PHE A 146 29.08 -17.35 47.99
N GLU A 147 28.35 -17.19 49.09
CA GLU A 147 26.93 -16.81 49.08
C GLU A 147 26.73 -15.47 48.35
N ASN A 148 27.55 -14.46 48.67
CA ASN A 148 27.49 -13.15 48.02
C ASN A 148 27.78 -13.24 46.51
N ARG A 149 28.79 -14.03 46.11
CA ARG A 149 29.07 -14.27 44.68
C ARG A 149 27.90 -14.93 43.96
N LEU A 150 27.21 -15.88 44.59
CA LEU A 150 26.02 -16.51 44.01
C LEU A 150 24.85 -15.53 43.89
N ARG A 151 24.65 -14.66 44.87
CA ARG A 151 23.62 -13.60 44.81
C ARG A 151 23.89 -12.60 43.69
N LEU A 152 25.13 -12.14 43.55
CA LEU A 152 25.54 -11.25 42.45
C LEU A 152 25.25 -11.92 41.09
N LYS A 153 25.63 -13.20 40.96
CA LYS A 153 25.37 -13.97 39.74
C LYS A 153 23.87 -14.16 39.46
N ASP A 154 23.03 -14.35 40.49
CA ASP A 154 21.58 -14.41 40.29
C ASP A 154 21.01 -13.06 39.84
N ALA A 155 21.48 -11.95 40.43
CA ALA A 155 21.09 -10.60 40.03
C ALA A 155 21.49 -10.27 38.59
N ASP A 156 22.70 -10.66 38.16
CA ASP A 156 23.14 -10.52 36.77
C ASP A 156 22.23 -11.31 35.81
N LEU A 157 21.93 -12.56 36.16
CA LEU A 157 21.02 -13.41 35.37
C LEU A 157 19.59 -12.86 35.33
N GLU A 158 19.12 -12.21 36.40
CA GLU A 158 17.84 -11.51 36.43
C GLU A 158 17.82 -10.32 35.47
N GLY A 159 18.88 -9.51 35.47
CA GLY A 159 19.04 -8.43 34.50
C GLY A 159 19.00 -8.93 33.05
N ASP A 160 19.73 -9.99 32.75
CA ASP A 160 19.71 -10.61 31.42
C ASP A 160 18.34 -11.20 31.07
N HIS A 161 17.67 -11.87 32.01
CA HIS A 161 16.32 -12.40 31.83
C HIS A 161 15.33 -11.30 31.43
N LEU A 162 15.35 -10.16 32.14
CA LEU A 162 14.49 -9.01 31.84
C LEU A 162 14.78 -8.43 30.45
N ARG A 163 16.06 -8.30 30.07
CA ARG A 163 16.46 -7.83 28.74
C ARG A 163 15.97 -8.77 27.63
N LEU A 164 16.09 -10.08 27.83
CA LEU A 164 15.61 -11.08 26.86
C LEU A 164 14.09 -11.05 26.73
N ILE A 165 13.34 -10.95 27.84
CA ILE A 165 11.88 -10.80 27.82
C ILE A 165 11.48 -9.55 27.05
N TYR A 166 12.11 -8.41 27.32
CA TYR A 166 11.83 -7.16 26.61
C TYR A 166 12.06 -7.31 25.09
N ARG A 167 13.17 -7.95 24.70
CA ARG A 167 13.49 -8.22 23.29
C ARG A 167 12.48 -9.18 22.67
N TYR A 168 12.10 -10.24 23.36
CA TYR A 168 11.09 -11.21 22.93
C TYR A 168 9.75 -10.52 22.66
N ASN A 169 9.25 -9.74 23.62
CA ASN A 169 7.98 -9.01 23.49
C ASN A 169 7.98 -8.06 22.28
N ASN A 170 9.08 -7.34 22.07
CA ASN A 170 9.23 -6.45 20.92
C ASN A 170 9.22 -7.18 19.58
N LEU A 171 9.90 -8.32 19.47
CA LEU A 171 9.91 -9.12 18.25
C LEU A 171 8.57 -9.82 18.01
N SER A 172 7.90 -10.28 19.08
CA SER A 172 6.57 -10.88 19.04
C SER A 172 5.54 -9.89 18.49
N ARG A 173 5.55 -8.65 19.00
CA ARG A 173 4.72 -7.56 18.46
C ARG A 173 4.96 -7.32 16.96
N LYS A 174 6.23 -7.27 16.53
CA LYS A 174 6.58 -7.10 15.10
C LYS A 174 6.10 -8.28 14.26
N ALA A 175 6.23 -9.52 14.75
CA ALA A 175 5.74 -10.71 14.07
C ALA A 175 4.21 -10.69 13.93
N GLY A 176 3.50 -10.20 14.96
CA GLY A 176 2.06 -9.94 14.92
C GLY A 176 1.67 -8.94 13.82
N GLN A 177 2.32 -7.76 13.80
CA GLN A 177 2.10 -6.74 12.76
C GLN A 177 2.33 -7.27 11.34
N LEU A 178 3.34 -8.12 11.13
CA LEU A 178 3.55 -8.76 9.83
C LEU A 178 2.45 -9.78 9.51
N GLY A 179 1.90 -10.47 10.51
CA GLY A 179 0.75 -11.36 10.36
C GLY A 179 -0.51 -10.61 9.93
N ASP A 180 -0.77 -9.43 10.51
CA ASP A 180 -1.87 -8.55 10.10
C ASP A 180 -1.69 -8.10 8.66
N LYS A 181 -0.48 -7.63 8.31
CA LYS A 181 -0.16 -7.21 6.94
C LYS A 181 -0.34 -8.33 5.91
N ILE A 182 0.03 -9.58 6.24
CA ILE A 182 -0.19 -10.73 5.34
C ILE A 182 -1.68 -10.90 5.07
N ARG A 183 -2.51 -10.87 6.12
CA ARG A 183 -3.97 -11.01 5.99
C ARG A 183 -4.57 -9.91 5.11
N GLU A 184 -4.14 -8.67 5.30
CA GLU A 184 -4.57 -7.53 4.47
C GLU A 184 -4.24 -7.75 2.99
N LEU A 185 -2.99 -8.14 2.69
CA LEU A 185 -2.55 -8.41 1.31
C LEU A 185 -3.28 -9.60 0.69
N GLU A 186 -3.54 -10.66 1.46
CA GLU A 186 -4.29 -11.83 0.99
C GLU A 186 -5.75 -11.48 0.68
N MET A 187 -6.39 -10.64 1.51
CA MET A 187 -7.72 -10.11 1.21
C MET A 187 -7.71 -9.26 -0.06
N GLU A 188 -6.73 -8.37 -0.23
CA GLU A 188 -6.58 -7.55 -1.44
C GLU A 188 -6.38 -8.42 -2.69
N LEU A 189 -5.59 -9.49 -2.60
CA LEU A 189 -5.38 -10.45 -3.67
C LEU A 189 -6.69 -11.14 -4.06
N ILE A 190 -7.47 -11.59 -3.07
CA ILE A 190 -8.78 -12.22 -3.29
C ILE A 190 -9.75 -11.24 -3.94
N GLU A 191 -9.82 -10.00 -3.43
CA GLU A 191 -10.67 -8.95 -4.02
C GLU A 191 -10.28 -8.69 -5.47
N THR A 192 -8.98 -8.58 -5.75
CA THR A 192 -8.46 -8.33 -7.10
C THR A 192 -8.77 -9.48 -8.04
N LYS A 193 -8.59 -10.75 -7.61
CA LYS A 193 -8.94 -11.93 -8.41
C LYS A 193 -10.44 -12.06 -8.66
N ARG A 194 -11.28 -11.69 -7.69
CA ARG A 194 -12.76 -11.79 -7.79
C ARG A 194 -13.37 -10.64 -8.58
N LYS A 195 -13.19 -9.41 -8.10
CA LYS A 195 -13.85 -8.19 -8.58
C LYS A 195 -13.04 -7.41 -9.61
N GLY A 196 -11.75 -7.71 -9.73
CA GLY A 196 -10.82 -6.91 -10.53
C GLY A 196 -10.36 -5.63 -9.84
N VAL A 197 -9.46 -4.91 -10.49
CA VAL A 197 -8.90 -3.65 -10.03
C VAL A 197 -9.98 -2.58 -9.99
N LYS A 198 -10.16 -1.99 -8.81
CA LYS A 198 -11.08 -0.87 -8.62
C LYS A 198 -10.59 0.34 -9.43
N GLY A 199 -11.54 1.12 -9.95
CA GLY A 199 -11.22 2.41 -10.55
C GLY A 199 -10.91 2.41 -12.05
N VAL A 200 -11.22 1.35 -12.79
CA VAL A 200 -11.21 1.40 -14.27
C VAL A 200 -12.13 2.54 -14.76
N ILE A 201 -11.59 3.45 -15.56
CA ILE A 201 -12.29 4.54 -16.24
C ILE A 201 -11.98 4.42 -17.74
N PRO A 202 -12.90 3.87 -18.55
CA PRO A 202 -12.70 3.83 -19.99
C PRO A 202 -12.93 5.22 -20.60
N LEU A 203 -12.08 5.61 -21.55
CA LEU A 203 -12.27 6.79 -22.39
C LEU A 203 -12.49 6.33 -23.83
N TYR A 204 -13.52 6.88 -24.47
CA TYR A 204 -13.94 6.55 -25.82
C TYR A 204 -13.53 7.67 -26.76
N PHE A 205 -12.71 7.36 -27.74
CA PHE A 205 -12.19 8.32 -28.72
C PHE A 205 -12.89 8.11 -30.05
N ASP A 206 -13.55 9.17 -30.52
CA ASP A 206 -14.00 9.30 -31.90
C ASP A 206 -12.89 10.01 -32.68
N LEU A 207 -12.13 9.24 -33.46
CA LEU A 207 -10.96 9.75 -34.19
C LEU A 207 -11.38 10.58 -35.42
N GLU A 208 -12.59 10.42 -35.93
CA GLU A 208 -13.10 11.20 -37.06
C GLU A 208 -13.53 12.59 -36.59
N ALA A 209 -14.34 12.64 -35.52
CA ALA A 209 -14.79 13.89 -34.94
C ALA A 209 -13.73 14.60 -34.06
N GLN A 210 -12.64 13.91 -33.71
CA GLN A 210 -11.62 14.39 -32.77
C GLN A 210 -12.22 14.73 -31.39
N GLU A 211 -13.08 13.83 -30.92
CA GLU A 211 -13.89 13.98 -29.71
C GLU A 211 -13.68 12.83 -28.73
N VAL A 212 -13.85 13.12 -27.45
CA VAL A 212 -13.65 12.14 -26.38
C VAL A 212 -14.88 12.06 -25.51
N TYR A 213 -15.25 10.84 -25.16
CA TYR A 213 -16.45 10.50 -24.46
C TYR A 213 -16.16 9.63 -23.24
N ILE A 214 -17.07 9.66 -22.26
CA ILE A 214 -17.06 8.79 -21.09
C ILE A 214 -18.46 8.23 -20.82
N PRO A 215 -18.63 6.97 -20.40
CA PRO A 215 -19.94 6.45 -20.05
C PRO A 215 -20.56 7.22 -18.87
N LYS A 216 -21.83 7.61 -19.01
CA LYS A 216 -22.61 8.35 -18.00
C LYS A 216 -22.58 7.66 -16.63
N SER A 217 -22.72 6.33 -16.63
CA SER A 217 -22.69 5.51 -15.40
C SER A 217 -21.33 5.57 -14.68
N VAL A 218 -20.23 5.62 -15.44
CA VAL A 218 -18.87 5.76 -14.89
C VAL A 218 -18.68 7.15 -14.31
N TRP A 219 -19.09 8.19 -15.04
CA TRP A 219 -19.00 9.58 -14.57
C TRP A 219 -19.77 9.79 -13.27
N GLN A 220 -21.01 9.31 -13.19
CA GLN A 220 -21.85 9.46 -12.00
C GLN A 220 -21.28 8.73 -10.77
N ARG A 221 -20.79 7.50 -10.95
CA ARG A 221 -20.30 6.67 -9.84
C ARG A 221 -18.87 6.99 -9.41
N LYS A 222 -18.02 7.47 -10.33
CA LYS A 222 -16.57 7.60 -10.13
C LYS A 222 -16.03 8.98 -10.51
N ARG A 223 -16.82 10.04 -10.35
CA ARG A 223 -16.51 11.41 -10.83
C ARG A 223 -15.11 11.90 -10.51
N LYS A 224 -14.62 11.70 -9.28
CA LYS A 224 -13.27 12.13 -8.85
C LYS A 224 -12.16 11.40 -9.62
N ASN A 225 -12.25 10.08 -9.72
CA ASN A 225 -11.27 9.27 -10.45
C ASN A 225 -11.36 9.53 -11.96
N ALA A 226 -12.58 9.66 -12.49
CA ALA A 226 -12.81 10.01 -13.89
C ALA A 226 -12.16 11.36 -14.22
N THR A 227 -12.37 12.38 -13.39
CA THR A 227 -11.75 13.69 -13.59
C THR A 227 -10.23 13.62 -13.61
N TYR A 228 -9.63 12.85 -12.69
CA TYR A 228 -8.19 12.65 -12.66
C TYR A 228 -7.68 11.97 -13.94
N VAL A 229 -8.34 10.89 -14.39
CA VAL A 229 -7.97 10.18 -15.63
C VAL A 229 -8.13 11.09 -16.84
N ILE A 230 -9.23 11.82 -16.96
CA ILE A 230 -9.47 12.80 -18.04
C ILE A 230 -8.36 13.85 -18.06
N HIS A 231 -8.06 14.47 -16.92
CA HIS A 231 -7.00 15.48 -16.82
C HIS A 231 -5.65 14.93 -17.29
N ARG A 232 -5.23 13.78 -16.76
CA ARG A 232 -3.89 13.23 -17.05
C ARG A 232 -3.78 12.73 -18.49
N THR A 233 -4.79 12.01 -18.97
CA THR A 233 -4.79 11.44 -20.33
C THR A 233 -4.92 12.51 -21.38
N LEU A 234 -5.93 13.39 -21.28
CA LEU A 234 -6.13 14.43 -22.30
C LEU A 234 -5.06 15.52 -22.25
N GLY A 235 -4.46 15.77 -21.08
CA GLY A 235 -3.31 16.65 -20.96
C GLY A 235 -2.06 16.08 -21.65
N ALA A 236 -1.79 14.78 -21.47
CA ALA A 236 -0.66 14.09 -22.10
C ALA A 236 -0.82 13.97 -23.62
N LEU A 237 -2.05 13.76 -24.10
CA LEU A 237 -2.38 13.72 -25.53
C LEU A 237 -2.48 15.11 -26.18
N GLY A 238 -2.15 16.20 -25.46
CA GLY A 238 -2.18 17.55 -26.02
C GLY A 238 -3.58 18.13 -26.30
N MET A 239 -4.65 17.46 -25.86
CA MET A 239 -6.02 17.92 -26.08
C MET A 239 -6.52 18.93 -25.04
N ALA A 240 -6.04 18.79 -23.81
CA ALA A 240 -6.58 19.52 -22.67
C ALA A 240 -5.53 20.39 -21.99
N THR A 241 -6.02 21.42 -21.32
CA THR A 241 -5.27 22.21 -20.35
C THR A 241 -6.15 22.47 -19.13
N THR A 242 -5.58 23.08 -18.10
CA THR A 242 -6.28 23.41 -16.86
C THR A 242 -6.50 24.90 -16.75
N LYS A 243 -7.74 25.31 -16.49
CA LYS A 243 -8.12 26.70 -16.19
C LYS A 243 -8.33 26.86 -14.69
N TYR A 244 -7.66 27.83 -14.09
CA TYR A 244 -7.93 28.20 -12.70
C TYR A 244 -9.37 28.73 -12.59
N VAL A 245 -10.12 28.24 -11.59
CA VAL A 245 -11.49 28.68 -11.32
C VAL A 245 -11.50 29.64 -10.14
N LYS A 246 -11.04 29.18 -8.97
CA LYS A 246 -11.03 29.97 -7.73
C LYS A 246 -10.16 29.35 -6.65
N THR A 247 -9.83 30.14 -5.63
CA THR A 247 -9.25 29.67 -4.37
C THR A 247 -10.40 29.24 -3.45
N VAL A 248 -10.35 28.01 -2.95
CA VAL A 248 -11.37 27.43 -2.06
C VAL A 248 -11.11 27.85 -0.61
N GLY A 249 -9.86 27.94 -0.19
CA GLY A 249 -9.48 28.35 1.16
C GLY A 249 -8.02 28.08 1.49
N ARG A 250 -7.58 28.56 2.66
CA ARG A 250 -6.25 28.30 3.22
C ARG A 250 -6.21 26.92 3.87
N VAL A 251 -5.18 26.13 3.60
CA VAL A 251 -4.97 24.83 4.25
C VAL A 251 -4.26 25.09 5.58
N MET A 252 -4.95 24.86 6.69
CA MET A 252 -4.35 24.84 8.03
C MET A 252 -3.50 23.56 8.14
N ARG A 253 -2.23 23.69 8.54
CA ARG A 253 -1.46 22.51 8.96
C ARG A 253 -2.02 22.09 10.31
N ILE A 254 -2.63 20.90 10.36
CA ILE A 254 -2.90 20.17 11.59
C ILE A 254 -1.63 19.40 11.94
#